data_AF-A0A1B2Z555-F1
#
_entry.id   AF-A0A1B2Z555-F1
#
_cell.length_a   1.000
_cell.length_b   1.000
_cell.length_c   1.000
_cell.angle_alpha   90.00
_cell.angle_beta   90.00
_cell.angle_gamma   90.00
#
_symmetry.space_group_name_H-M   'P 1'
#
loop_
_entity.id
_entity.type
_entity.pdbx_description
1 polymer ?
#
loop_
_entity_poly.entity_id
_entity_poly.type
_entity_poly.pdbx_seq_one_letter_code
_entity_poly.pdbx_strand_id
1 'polypeptide(L)'
;MSSALVFSCEKEIILDISPGEIDFVVEAWIYNGSGPLVTLSKQFSGYGTFNQATLADSLTVRDATITVNAIGGNVVQLVQQSLFDLPSDLLDQFLDANRIPRFFGQFAGQLAGFTLEQQLAFAEDVQDSTFIQYVNSLNFYIDTTNTLIGMGGIAYELNIEVDGKQLNALTTIPVKQDINFLSYTMSADYPNYAEVNVNLTVPNNFDAFVLLSNRRSDTTAFYIPDYFDGGLSDNGIYAGSGTIDLPLLRGYADNENPELSVIGLFEVGDEITLKWQNIDEATYNFWFSVFNDGGDTPFSSATKIQSNLNGGIGIWAGYNTSYTTITIQ
;
A
#
# COMPACT_ATOMS: atom_id res chain seq x y z
N MET A 1 54.43 22.69 36.62
CA MET A 1 53.48 21.90 35.80
C MET A 1 52.56 22.89 35.12
N SER A 2 52.83 23.17 33.84
CA SER A 2 52.07 24.16 33.05
C SER A 2 50.97 23.40 32.30
N SER A 3 49.71 23.69 32.59
CA SER A 3 48.56 23.19 31.84
C SER A 3 48.42 23.96 30.53
N ALA A 4 48.42 23.25 29.40
CA ALA A 4 48.04 23.78 28.10
C ALA A 4 46.54 23.53 27.88
N LEU A 5 45.76 24.61 27.77
CA LEU A 5 44.36 24.58 27.32
C LEU A 5 44.36 24.61 25.79
N VAL A 6 43.84 23.56 25.16
CA VAL A 6 43.62 23.51 23.71
C VAL A 6 42.20 24.00 23.45
N PHE A 7 42.06 25.18 22.84
CA PHE A 7 40.78 25.66 22.32
C PHE A 7 40.55 25.03 20.95
N SER A 8 39.54 24.16 20.85
CA SER A 8 38.99 23.72 19.57
C SER A 8 38.02 24.79 19.07
N CYS A 9 38.33 25.45 17.96
CA CYS A 9 37.37 26.28 17.25
C CYS A 9 36.48 25.34 16.43
N GLU A 10 35.33 24.95 16.98
CA GLU A 10 34.29 24.30 16.19
C GLU A 10 33.68 25.36 15.26
N LYS A 11 33.84 25.19 13.95
CA LYS A 11 33.17 26.02 12.96
C LYS A 11 31.80 25.41 12.73
N GLU A 12 30.76 26.06 13.25
CA GLU A 12 29.38 25.69 13.02
C GLU A 12 29.08 25.77 11.51
N ILE A 13 28.88 24.61 10.89
CA ILE A 13 28.47 24.52 9.49
C ILE A 13 26.95 24.67 9.50
N ILE A 14 26.48 25.90 9.32
CA ILE A 14 25.06 26.15 9.07
C ILE A 14 24.79 25.79 7.62
N LEU A 15 24.26 24.59 7.40
CA LEU A 15 23.74 24.16 6.11
C LEU A 15 22.42 24.91 5.87
N ASP A 16 22.46 25.93 5.02
CA ASP A 16 21.25 26.58 4.49
C ASP A 16 20.63 25.67 3.44
N ILE A 17 19.84 24.71 3.92
CA ILE A 17 19.08 23.80 3.07
C ILE A 17 17.77 24.54 2.75
N SER A 18 17.66 25.02 1.52
CA SER A 18 16.40 25.57 1.02
C SER A 18 15.29 24.55 1.27
N PRO A 19 14.14 24.92 1.88
CA PRO A 19 13.02 24.01 2.01
C PRO A 19 12.69 23.52 0.59
N GLY A 20 12.78 22.22 0.36
CA GLY A 20 12.33 21.64 -0.90
C GLY A 20 10.91 22.09 -1.22
N GLU A 21 10.58 22.22 -2.51
CA GLU A 21 9.20 22.48 -2.90
C GLU A 21 8.30 21.42 -2.25
N ILE A 22 7.30 21.85 -1.49
CA ILE A 22 6.35 20.93 -0.86
C ILE A 22 5.47 20.39 -2.00
N ASP A 23 5.71 19.14 -2.38
CA ASP A 23 4.89 18.43 -3.35
C ASP A 23 3.60 17.91 -2.70
N PHE A 24 2.55 17.84 -3.51
CA PHE A 24 1.31 17.15 -3.13
C PHE A 24 1.54 15.65 -3.20
N VAL A 25 1.03 14.94 -2.19
CA VAL A 25 1.05 13.49 -2.09
C VAL A 25 -0.34 12.97 -2.39
N VAL A 26 -0.46 12.13 -3.41
CA VAL A 26 -1.72 11.49 -3.83
C VAL A 26 -1.61 9.99 -3.60
N GLU A 27 -2.53 9.43 -2.83
CA GLU A 27 -2.64 7.97 -2.70
C GLU A 27 -4.06 7.58 -3.07
N ALA A 28 -4.17 6.85 -4.16
CA ALA A 28 -5.45 6.66 -4.79
C ALA A 28 -5.52 5.30 -5.48
N TRP A 29 -6.72 4.72 -5.49
CA TRP A 29 -6.94 3.42 -6.10
C TRP A 29 -8.37 3.22 -6.62
N ILE A 30 -8.49 2.27 -7.54
CA ILE A 30 -9.76 1.78 -8.06
C ILE A 30 -9.70 0.26 -8.25
N TYR A 31 -10.74 -0.44 -7.81
CA TYR A 31 -10.85 -1.90 -7.94
C TYR A 31 -11.88 -2.27 -8.98
N ASN A 32 -11.66 -3.41 -9.62
CA ASN A 32 -12.72 -4.08 -10.34
C ASN A 32 -13.92 -4.32 -9.39
N GLY A 33 -15.07 -3.73 -9.72
CA GLY A 33 -16.30 -3.81 -8.94
C GLY A 33 -16.51 -2.74 -7.87
N SER A 34 -15.58 -1.79 -7.68
CA SER A 34 -15.73 -0.70 -6.69
C SER A 34 -15.49 0.68 -7.31
N GLY A 35 -15.96 1.72 -6.62
CA GLY A 35 -15.68 3.10 -6.98
C GLY A 35 -14.24 3.52 -6.69
N PRO A 36 -13.81 4.69 -7.20
CA PRO A 36 -12.50 5.25 -6.92
C PRO A 36 -12.42 5.79 -5.49
N LEU A 37 -11.27 5.63 -4.83
CA LEU A 37 -10.95 6.25 -3.56
C LEU A 37 -9.63 7.02 -3.71
N VAL A 38 -9.64 8.30 -3.34
CA VAL A 38 -8.47 9.19 -3.44
C VAL A 38 -8.23 9.85 -2.09
N THR A 39 -6.99 9.85 -1.62
CA THR A 39 -6.52 10.71 -0.53
C THR A 39 -5.51 11.71 -1.08
N LEU A 40 -5.52 12.92 -0.52
CA LEU A 40 -4.66 14.02 -0.92
C LEU A 40 -4.06 14.69 0.31
N SER A 41 -2.73 14.78 0.34
CA SER A 41 -1.98 15.41 1.42
C SER A 41 -0.76 16.18 0.89
N LYS A 42 0.05 16.76 1.78
CA LYS A 42 1.32 17.44 1.45
C LYS A 42 2.50 16.63 1.96
N GLN A 43 3.62 16.69 1.25
CA GLN A 43 4.86 16.09 1.74
C GLN A 43 5.34 16.82 3.01
N PHE A 44 5.71 16.06 4.04
CA PHE A 44 6.33 16.63 5.23
C PHE A 44 7.78 17.02 4.93
N SER A 45 8.16 18.27 5.20
CA SER A 45 9.50 18.80 4.87
C SER A 45 10.61 18.31 5.81
N GLY A 46 10.30 17.63 6.92
CA GLY A 46 11.31 17.11 7.86
C GLY A 46 12.04 18.17 8.71
N TYR A 47 11.94 19.45 8.36
CA TYR A 47 12.58 20.58 9.05
C TYR A 47 11.56 21.32 9.93
N GLY A 48 11.63 21.09 11.25
CA GLY A 48 10.79 21.79 12.24
C GLY A 48 10.69 21.03 13.56
N THR A 49 10.36 21.73 14.66
CA THR A 49 10.02 21.07 15.92
C THR A 49 8.74 20.26 15.76
N PHE A 50 8.83 18.95 16.05
CA PHE A 50 7.74 18.00 15.98
C PHE A 50 6.62 18.41 16.96
N ASN A 51 5.57 19.06 16.44
CA ASN A 51 4.36 19.37 17.20
C ASN A 51 3.18 18.61 16.59
N GLN A 52 2.74 17.57 17.30
CA GLN A 52 1.68 16.66 16.83
C GLN A 52 0.35 17.39 16.57
N ALA A 53 0.05 18.49 17.28
CA ALA A 53 -1.19 19.24 17.09
C ALA A 53 -1.21 20.05 15.77
N THR A 54 -0.05 20.37 15.19
CA THR A 54 0.06 21.15 13.93
C THR A 54 0.35 20.27 12.72
N LEU A 55 0.59 18.98 12.91
CA LEU A 55 0.92 18.04 11.84
C LEU A 55 -0.27 17.79 10.92
N ALA A 56 -1.44 17.53 11.48
CA ALA A 56 -2.70 17.41 10.74
C ALA A 56 -2.92 18.60 9.80
N ASP A 57 -3.02 19.81 10.36
CA ASP A 57 -3.26 21.03 9.59
C ASP A 57 -2.19 21.33 8.51
N SER A 58 -0.93 20.96 8.76
CA SER A 58 0.17 21.19 7.80
C SER A 58 0.19 20.19 6.64
N LEU A 59 -0.40 19.01 6.82
CA LEU A 59 -0.46 17.95 5.81
C LEU A 59 -1.80 17.92 5.06
N THR A 60 -2.86 18.49 5.65
CA THR A 60 -4.19 18.53 5.04
C THR A 60 -4.23 19.45 3.81
N VAL A 61 -4.93 18.98 2.77
CA VAL A 61 -5.17 19.71 1.53
C VAL A 61 -6.67 19.93 1.34
N ARG A 62 -7.13 21.18 1.37
CA ARG A 62 -8.55 21.54 1.24
C ARG A 62 -8.87 22.01 -0.19
N ASP A 63 -10.16 22.00 -0.52
CA ASP A 63 -10.72 22.63 -1.74
C ASP A 63 -10.14 22.10 -3.06
N ALA A 64 -9.73 20.83 -3.09
CA ALA A 64 -9.31 20.18 -4.32
C ALA A 64 -10.52 19.78 -5.17
N THR A 65 -10.45 20.06 -6.48
CA THR A 65 -11.39 19.52 -7.46
C THR A 65 -10.78 18.27 -8.07
N ILE A 66 -11.38 17.11 -7.79
CA ILE A 66 -10.88 15.81 -8.25
C ILE A 66 -11.88 15.19 -9.22
N THR A 67 -11.41 14.77 -10.38
CA THR A 67 -12.22 14.06 -11.37
C THR A 67 -11.55 12.76 -11.78
N VAL A 68 -12.36 11.72 -12.02
CA VAL A 68 -11.93 10.45 -12.58
C VAL A 68 -12.68 10.21 -13.88
N ASN A 69 -11.92 9.90 -14.93
CA ASN A 69 -12.44 9.61 -16.26
C ASN A 69 -12.15 8.14 -16.61
N ALA A 70 -13.21 7.34 -16.75
CA ALA A 70 -13.08 6.01 -17.33
C ALA A 70 -12.94 6.15 -18.85
N ILE A 71 -11.83 5.68 -19.44
CA ILE A 71 -11.57 5.85 -20.86
C ILE A 71 -12.67 5.17 -21.69
N GLY A 72 -13.39 5.97 -22.48
CA GLY A 72 -14.55 5.51 -23.27
C GLY A 72 -15.86 5.39 -22.47
N GLY A 73 -15.86 5.81 -21.20
CA GLY A 73 -17.01 5.79 -20.29
C GLY A 73 -17.41 7.19 -19.82
N ASN A 74 -17.83 7.28 -18.56
CA ASN A 74 -18.21 8.52 -17.89
C ASN A 74 -17.05 9.17 -17.15
N VAL A 75 -17.15 10.49 -17.01
CA VAL A 75 -16.33 11.30 -16.11
C VAL A 75 -17.16 11.58 -14.86
N VAL A 76 -16.58 11.40 -13.68
CA VAL A 76 -17.19 11.74 -12.40
C VAL A 76 -16.31 12.71 -11.63
N GLN A 77 -16.93 13.67 -10.97
CA GLN A 77 -16.26 14.52 -10.00
C GLN A 77 -16.43 13.88 -8.63
N LEU A 78 -15.32 13.68 -7.92
CA LEU A 78 -15.34 13.07 -6.60
C LEU A 78 -15.74 14.08 -5.54
N VAL A 79 -16.43 13.60 -4.51
CA VAL A 79 -16.89 14.40 -3.38
C VAL A 79 -16.08 14.01 -2.16
N GLN A 80 -15.61 15.03 -1.44
CA GLN A 80 -14.89 14.86 -0.19
C GLN A 80 -15.78 14.25 0.90
N GLN A 81 -15.27 13.27 1.62
CA GLN A 81 -15.89 12.56 2.74
C GLN A 81 -14.90 12.46 3.91
N SER A 82 -15.44 12.30 5.12
CA SER A 82 -14.65 11.87 6.28
C SER A 82 -14.44 10.36 6.24
N LEU A 83 -13.46 9.83 7.00
CA LEU A 83 -13.21 8.38 7.06
C LEU A 83 -14.46 7.60 7.45
N PHE A 84 -15.22 8.09 8.43
CA PHE A 84 -16.38 7.39 8.99
C PHE A 84 -17.64 7.52 8.14
N ASP A 85 -17.63 8.40 7.14
CA ASP A 85 -18.69 8.52 6.15
C ASP A 85 -18.42 7.64 4.91
N LEU A 86 -17.28 6.94 4.87
CA LEU A 86 -16.97 6.02 3.77
C LEU A 86 -17.92 4.81 3.78
N PRO A 87 -18.41 4.39 2.60
CA PRO A 87 -19.03 3.08 2.42
C PRO A 87 -18.15 1.95 2.98
N SER A 88 -18.76 0.90 3.55
CA SER A 88 -18.03 -0.18 4.22
C SER A 88 -17.00 -0.88 3.33
N ASP A 89 -17.30 -1.04 2.04
CA ASP A 89 -16.38 -1.65 1.08
C ASP A 89 -15.15 -0.79 0.80
N LEU A 90 -15.28 0.54 0.82
CA LEU A 90 -14.16 1.47 0.68
C LEU A 90 -13.39 1.63 1.99
N LEU A 91 -14.08 1.57 3.12
CA LEU A 91 -13.46 1.55 4.44
C LEU A 91 -12.60 0.28 4.62
N ASP A 92 -13.12 -0.89 4.25
CA ASP A 92 -12.36 -2.15 4.27
C ASP A 92 -11.14 -2.09 3.33
N GLN A 93 -11.27 -1.44 2.17
CA GLN A 93 -10.14 -1.23 1.26
C GLN A 93 -9.05 -0.32 1.85
N PHE A 94 -9.44 0.70 2.60
CA PHE A 94 -8.53 1.61 3.29
C PHE A 94 -7.84 0.95 4.49
N LEU A 95 -8.60 0.16 5.27
CA LEU A 95 -8.12 -0.47 6.50
C LEU A 95 -7.32 -1.77 6.27
N ASP A 96 -7.29 -2.29 5.04
CA ASP A 96 -6.46 -3.43 4.69
C ASP A 96 -4.98 -3.10 4.99
N ALA A 97 -4.39 -3.79 5.98
CA ALA A 97 -3.14 -3.41 6.64
C ALA A 97 -1.95 -3.25 5.67
N ASN A 98 -1.96 -3.96 4.55
CA ASN A 98 -0.95 -3.84 3.48
C ASN A 98 -1.05 -2.55 2.66
N ARG A 99 -2.07 -1.74 2.92
CA ARG A 99 -2.45 -0.56 2.15
C ARG A 99 -2.66 0.65 2.99
N ILE A 100 -2.48 0.51 4.31
CA ILE A 100 -2.28 1.63 5.18
C ILE A 100 -1.02 2.32 4.63
N PRO A 101 -1.18 3.46 3.94
CA PRO A 101 -0.06 4.01 3.18
C PRO A 101 1.13 4.26 4.10
N ARG A 102 2.39 4.23 3.62
CA ARG A 102 3.58 4.26 4.52
C ARG A 102 3.55 5.38 5.57
N PHE A 103 2.91 6.51 5.26
CA PHE A 103 2.63 7.57 6.24
C PHE A 103 1.74 7.09 7.40
N PHE A 104 0.69 6.35 7.09
CA PHE A 104 -0.24 5.72 8.02
C PHE A 104 0.29 4.39 8.61
N GLY A 105 1.22 3.70 7.95
CA GLY A 105 1.81 2.44 8.41
C GLY A 105 2.48 2.58 9.78
N GLN A 106 3.00 3.77 10.07
CA GLN A 106 3.53 4.15 11.39
C GLN A 106 2.45 4.17 12.49
N PHE A 107 1.18 4.24 12.11
CA PHE A 107 0.01 4.17 12.99
C PHE A 107 -0.77 2.85 12.85
N ALA A 108 -0.54 2.05 11.80
CA ALA A 108 -1.15 0.73 11.60
C ALA A 108 -0.90 -0.21 12.78
N GLY A 109 0.30 -0.19 13.36
CA GLY A 109 0.65 -0.96 14.55
C GLY A 109 -0.19 -0.60 15.80
N GLN A 110 -0.83 0.57 15.83
CA GLN A 110 -1.78 0.96 16.89
C GLN A 110 -3.20 0.45 16.63
N LEU A 111 -3.53 0.10 15.37
CA LEU A 111 -4.80 -0.51 14.97
C LEU A 111 -4.73 -2.04 14.88
N ALA A 112 -3.50 -2.58 14.78
CA ALA A 112 -3.22 -4.00 14.76
C ALA A 112 -3.72 -4.66 16.06
N GLY A 113 -4.74 -5.51 15.93
CA GLY A 113 -5.36 -6.22 17.06
C GLY A 113 -6.77 -5.76 17.43
N PHE A 114 -7.31 -4.71 16.80
CA PHE A 114 -8.73 -4.36 16.92
C PHE A 114 -9.56 -5.03 15.81
N THR A 115 -10.73 -5.58 16.17
CA THR A 115 -11.76 -5.99 15.21
C THR A 115 -12.34 -4.77 14.49
N LEU A 116 -12.97 -4.93 13.31
CA LEU A 116 -13.66 -3.83 12.62
C LEU A 116 -14.65 -3.10 13.56
N GLU A 117 -15.36 -3.86 14.40
CA GLU A 117 -16.29 -3.34 15.42
C GLU A 117 -15.55 -2.57 16.53
N GLN A 118 -14.35 -3.00 16.93
CA GLN A 118 -13.50 -2.27 17.87
C GLN A 118 -12.81 -1.05 17.25
N GLN A 119 -12.51 -1.07 15.95
CA GLN A 119 -11.99 0.09 15.22
C GLN A 119 -13.09 1.16 15.08
N LEU A 120 -14.32 0.74 14.78
CA LEU A 120 -15.51 1.60 14.77
C LEU A 120 -15.86 2.11 16.18
N ALA A 121 -15.80 1.26 17.21
CA ALA A 121 -16.02 1.67 18.60
C ALA A 121 -14.89 2.56 19.16
N PHE A 122 -13.64 2.34 18.77
CA PHE A 122 -12.51 3.20 19.10
C PHE A 122 -12.66 4.58 18.45
N ALA A 123 -13.15 4.63 17.22
CA ALA A 123 -13.50 5.88 16.54
C ALA A 123 -14.67 6.63 17.20
N GLU A 124 -15.66 5.91 17.74
CA GLU A 124 -16.81 6.51 18.44
C GLU A 124 -16.48 6.97 19.87
N ASP A 125 -15.59 6.27 20.58
CA ASP A 125 -15.28 6.52 22.00
C ASP A 125 -14.06 7.45 22.20
N VAL A 126 -13.17 7.58 21.21
CA VAL A 126 -11.88 8.29 21.34
C VAL A 126 -11.82 9.53 20.45
N GLN A 127 -12.46 10.61 20.88
CA GLN A 127 -12.24 11.96 20.33
C GLN A 127 -10.82 12.53 20.59
N ASP A 128 -10.02 11.85 21.43
CA ASP A 128 -8.79 12.39 22.02
C ASP A 128 -7.48 11.71 21.57
N SER A 129 -7.51 10.75 20.65
CA SER A 129 -6.26 10.20 20.09
C SER A 129 -5.77 11.10 18.96
N THR A 130 -4.50 11.49 19.03
CA THR A 130 -3.81 12.27 17.99
C THR A 130 -3.87 11.57 16.62
N PHE A 131 -3.97 10.24 16.62
CA PHE A 131 -4.22 9.43 15.42
C PHE A 131 -5.60 9.69 14.81
N ILE A 132 -6.70 9.65 15.59
CA ILE A 132 -8.04 9.92 15.08
C ILE A 132 -8.16 11.38 14.62
N GLN A 133 -7.54 12.33 15.32
CA GLN A 133 -7.50 13.72 14.84
C GLN A 133 -6.73 13.85 13.52
N TYR A 134 -5.63 13.12 13.35
CA TYR A 134 -4.89 13.07 12.11
C TYR A 134 -5.70 12.41 10.98
N VAL A 135 -6.32 11.26 11.23
CA VAL A 135 -7.16 10.56 10.26
C VAL A 135 -8.39 11.38 9.86
N ASN A 136 -9.01 12.09 10.81
CA ASN A 136 -10.09 13.04 10.54
C ASN A 136 -9.63 14.28 9.77
N SER A 137 -8.32 14.58 9.78
CA SER A 137 -7.74 15.66 9.00
C SER A 137 -7.47 15.25 7.54
N LEU A 138 -7.55 13.96 7.23
CA LEU A 138 -7.46 13.48 5.86
C LEU A 138 -8.73 13.80 5.10
N ASN A 139 -8.55 14.08 3.82
CA ASN A 139 -9.66 14.27 2.92
C ASN A 139 -9.71 13.06 1.99
N PHE A 140 -10.75 12.25 2.16
CA PHE A 140 -11.08 11.16 1.26
C PHE A 140 -12.00 11.70 0.18
N TYR A 141 -11.76 11.35 -1.08
CA TYR A 141 -12.61 11.74 -2.19
C TYR A 141 -13.12 10.48 -2.87
N ILE A 142 -14.45 10.38 -3.00
CA ILE A 142 -15.14 9.22 -3.58
C ILE A 142 -16.21 9.65 -4.59
N ASP A 143 -16.63 8.71 -5.44
CA ASP A 143 -17.83 8.90 -6.25
C ASP A 143 -19.10 8.57 -5.43
N THR A 144 -19.73 9.59 -4.84
CA THR A 144 -20.98 9.42 -4.08
C THR A 144 -22.19 9.09 -4.94
N THR A 145 -22.08 9.23 -6.27
CA THR A 145 -23.15 8.86 -7.20
C THR A 145 -23.13 7.38 -7.56
N ASN A 146 -22.03 6.67 -7.25
CA ASN A 146 -21.78 5.28 -7.63
C ASN A 146 -22.01 5.03 -9.13
N THR A 147 -21.67 6.00 -9.98
CA THR A 147 -21.83 5.90 -11.44
C THR A 147 -20.55 5.45 -12.13
N LEU A 148 -19.39 5.60 -11.50
CA LEU A 148 -18.12 5.05 -11.97
C LEU A 148 -17.75 3.85 -11.10
N ILE A 149 -17.85 2.66 -11.69
CA ILE A 149 -17.41 1.40 -11.09
C ILE A 149 -16.23 0.86 -11.91
N GLY A 150 -15.16 0.46 -11.22
CA GLY A 150 -13.98 -0.11 -11.85
C GLY A 150 -14.30 -1.41 -12.59
N MET A 151 -13.70 -1.59 -13.76
CA MET A 151 -13.86 -2.72 -14.65
C MET A 151 -12.51 -3.15 -15.21
N GLY A 152 -12.22 -4.45 -15.14
CA GLY A 152 -11.02 -5.01 -15.75
C GLY A 152 -10.94 -4.74 -17.26
N GLY A 153 -9.74 -4.39 -17.73
CA GLY A 153 -9.44 -4.01 -19.10
C GLY A 153 -9.66 -2.53 -19.43
N ILE A 154 -10.09 -1.71 -18.46
CA ILE A 154 -10.34 -0.27 -18.65
C ILE A 154 -9.23 0.55 -17.99
N ALA A 155 -8.86 1.65 -18.65
CA ALA A 155 -7.98 2.67 -18.11
C ALA A 155 -8.78 3.80 -17.47
N TYR A 156 -8.22 4.39 -16.42
CA TYR A 156 -8.82 5.44 -15.60
C TYR A 156 -7.83 6.59 -15.44
N GLU A 157 -8.22 7.77 -15.89
CA GLU A 157 -7.44 9.00 -15.72
C GLU A 157 -7.94 9.75 -14.49
N LEU A 158 -7.02 10.08 -13.59
CA LEU A 158 -7.24 10.91 -12.41
C LEU A 158 -6.73 12.32 -12.70
N ASN A 159 -7.57 13.33 -12.50
CA ASN A 159 -7.19 14.75 -12.61
C ASN A 159 -7.53 15.47 -11.31
N ILE A 160 -6.57 16.25 -10.78
CA ILE A 160 -6.69 16.99 -9.53
C ILE A 160 -6.28 18.45 -9.78
N GLU A 161 -7.19 19.38 -9.49
CA GLU A 161 -6.90 20.80 -9.44
C GLU A 161 -6.91 21.28 -7.99
N VAL A 162 -5.80 21.84 -7.53
CA VAL A 162 -5.63 22.29 -6.15
C VAL A 162 -4.56 23.38 -6.03
N ASP A 163 -4.82 24.43 -5.26
CA ASP A 163 -3.91 25.58 -5.08
C ASP A 163 -3.37 26.17 -6.41
N GLY A 164 -4.17 26.11 -7.48
CA GLY A 164 -3.77 26.55 -8.84
C GLY A 164 -2.77 25.62 -9.54
N LYS A 165 -2.41 24.49 -8.94
CA LYS A 165 -1.65 23.40 -9.57
C LYS A 165 -2.61 22.37 -10.19
N GLN A 166 -2.13 21.71 -11.23
CA GLN A 166 -2.81 20.62 -11.93
C GLN A 166 -1.98 19.36 -11.80
N LEU A 167 -2.58 18.29 -11.28
CA LEU A 167 -1.98 16.97 -11.20
C LEU A 167 -2.80 16.00 -12.04
N ASN A 168 -2.12 15.04 -12.65
CA ASN A 168 -2.78 13.96 -13.37
C ASN A 168 -2.03 12.64 -13.21
N ALA A 169 -2.77 11.54 -13.28
CA ALA A 169 -2.24 10.19 -13.34
C ALA A 169 -3.15 9.29 -14.18
N LEU A 170 -2.57 8.20 -14.65
CA LEU A 170 -3.27 7.18 -15.42
C LEU A 170 -2.97 5.81 -14.81
N THR A 171 -4.01 5.00 -14.66
CA THR A 171 -3.87 3.57 -14.32
C THR A 171 -4.80 2.74 -15.17
N THR A 172 -4.48 1.46 -15.33
CA THR A 172 -5.36 0.46 -15.95
C THR A 172 -5.69 -0.59 -14.91
N ILE A 173 -6.97 -0.95 -14.76
CA ILE A 173 -7.34 -2.18 -14.05
C ILE A 173 -7.09 -3.32 -15.05
N PRO A 174 -6.12 -4.22 -14.84
CA PRO A 174 -5.84 -5.26 -15.83
C PRO A 174 -7.02 -6.21 -16.00
N VAL A 175 -7.06 -6.91 -17.13
CA VAL A 175 -7.97 -8.04 -17.29
C VAL A 175 -7.61 -9.10 -16.26
N LYS A 176 -8.63 -9.67 -15.64
CA LYS A 176 -8.47 -10.65 -14.57
C LYS A 176 -7.72 -11.88 -15.09
N GLN A 177 -6.61 -12.22 -14.45
CA GLN A 177 -5.94 -13.50 -14.62
C GLN A 177 -5.87 -14.18 -13.27
N ASP A 178 -6.68 -15.21 -13.11
CA ASP A 178 -6.76 -16.00 -11.89
C ASP A 178 -5.76 -17.16 -11.89
N ILE A 179 -5.43 -17.59 -10.68
CA ILE A 179 -4.73 -18.84 -10.40
C ILE A 179 -5.68 -20.02 -10.64
N ASN A 180 -5.11 -21.21 -10.89
CA ASN A 180 -5.90 -22.43 -11.03
C ASN A 180 -6.33 -22.95 -9.66
N PHE A 181 -5.37 -23.09 -8.73
CA PHE A 181 -5.58 -23.55 -7.35
C PHE A 181 -4.33 -23.32 -6.50
N LEU A 182 -4.50 -23.45 -5.19
CA LEU A 182 -3.39 -23.59 -4.22
C LEU A 182 -3.15 -25.07 -3.94
N SER A 183 -1.89 -25.45 -3.75
CA SER A 183 -1.50 -26.78 -3.26
C SER A 183 -0.47 -26.65 -2.15
N TYR A 184 -0.30 -27.69 -1.34
CA TYR A 184 0.74 -27.69 -0.31
C TYR A 184 1.50 -29.02 -0.28
N THR A 185 2.73 -28.97 0.20
CA THR A 185 3.56 -30.15 0.48
C THR A 185 4.18 -29.99 1.86
N MET A 186 4.09 -31.04 2.68
CA MET A 186 4.67 -31.03 4.03
C MET A 186 6.19 -30.93 3.96
N SER A 187 6.77 -30.07 4.80
CA SER A 187 8.21 -29.94 4.91
C SER A 187 8.81 -31.23 5.48
N ALA A 188 9.83 -31.76 4.79
CA ALA A 188 10.56 -32.94 5.26
C ALA A 188 11.42 -32.63 6.48
N ASP A 189 11.94 -31.41 6.57
CA ASP A 189 12.83 -30.95 7.64
C ASP A 189 12.04 -30.44 8.87
N TYR A 190 10.82 -29.95 8.66
CA TYR A 190 9.95 -29.37 9.70
C TYR A 190 8.54 -29.99 9.68
N PRO A 191 8.30 -31.11 10.38
CA PRO A 191 7.07 -31.91 10.24
C PRO A 191 5.73 -31.21 10.55
N ASN A 192 5.76 -30.05 11.22
CA ASN A 192 4.58 -29.24 11.54
C ASN A 192 4.37 -28.09 10.55
N TYR A 193 5.15 -28.03 9.46
CA TYR A 193 5.12 -26.96 8.49
C TYR A 193 4.93 -27.47 7.06
N ALA A 194 4.37 -26.62 6.21
CA ALA A 194 4.13 -26.89 4.80
C ALA A 194 4.62 -25.75 3.90
N GLU A 195 5.10 -26.12 2.73
CA GLU A 195 5.28 -25.21 1.60
C GLU A 195 3.98 -25.13 0.81
N VAL A 196 3.53 -23.91 0.49
CA VAL A 196 2.33 -23.69 -0.33
C VAL A 196 2.76 -23.22 -1.71
N ASN A 197 2.12 -23.75 -2.74
CA ASN A 197 2.37 -23.39 -4.13
C ASN A 197 1.10 -22.84 -4.80
N VAL A 198 1.29 -21.79 -5.59
CA VAL A 198 0.29 -21.18 -6.46
C VAL A 198 0.42 -21.80 -7.85
N ASN A 199 -0.59 -22.56 -8.26
CA ASN A 199 -0.65 -23.09 -9.61
C ASN A 199 -1.32 -22.08 -10.55
N LEU A 200 -0.68 -21.75 -11.67
CA LEU A 200 -1.17 -20.77 -12.64
C LEU A 200 -1.02 -21.27 -14.08
N THR A 201 -2.00 -20.98 -14.93
CA THR A 201 -1.87 -21.12 -16.38
C THR A 201 -1.47 -19.78 -17.00
N VAL A 202 -0.28 -19.73 -17.58
CA VAL A 202 0.26 -18.55 -18.26
C VAL A 202 -0.13 -18.60 -19.75
N PRO A 203 -0.97 -17.67 -20.25
CA PRO A 203 -1.32 -17.60 -21.66
C PRO A 203 -0.14 -17.12 -22.52
N ASN A 204 -0.22 -17.31 -23.85
CA ASN A 204 0.78 -16.77 -24.76
C ASN A 204 0.81 -15.23 -24.70
N ASN A 205 2.01 -14.64 -24.68
CA ASN A 205 2.23 -13.19 -24.55
C ASN A 205 1.67 -12.61 -23.24
N PHE A 206 1.83 -13.34 -22.13
CA PHE A 206 1.42 -12.86 -20.82
C PHE A 206 2.37 -11.77 -20.33
N ASP A 207 1.89 -10.53 -20.39
CA ASP A 207 2.52 -9.39 -19.75
C ASP A 207 1.67 -9.05 -18.53
N ALA A 208 2.12 -9.48 -17.35
CA ALA A 208 1.37 -9.31 -16.13
C ALA A 208 2.27 -8.98 -14.96
N PHE A 209 1.75 -8.10 -14.12
CA PHE A 209 2.30 -7.77 -12.84
C PHE A 209 1.30 -8.18 -11.78
N VAL A 210 1.82 -8.78 -10.71
CA VAL A 210 0.99 -9.33 -9.64
C VAL A 210 1.48 -8.86 -8.28
N LEU A 211 0.55 -8.40 -7.46
CA LEU A 211 0.75 -8.17 -6.04
C LEU A 211 0.06 -9.29 -5.24
N LEU A 212 0.80 -9.87 -4.31
CA LEU A 212 0.45 -11.04 -3.52
C LEU A 212 0.44 -10.67 -2.05
N SER A 213 -0.60 -11.10 -1.35
CA SER A 213 -0.61 -11.10 0.12
C SER A 213 -1.43 -12.26 0.63
N ASN A 214 -1.15 -12.72 1.84
CA ASN A 214 -1.90 -13.80 2.46
C ASN A 214 -2.39 -13.44 3.86
N ARG A 215 -3.53 -13.99 4.23
CA ARG A 215 -4.14 -13.85 5.55
C ARG A 215 -4.35 -15.24 6.14
N ARG A 216 -3.96 -15.41 7.40
CA ARG A 216 -4.26 -16.61 8.18
C ARG A 216 -5.57 -16.42 8.93
N SER A 217 -6.27 -17.51 9.25
CA SER A 217 -7.56 -17.44 9.95
C SER A 217 -7.51 -16.84 11.36
N ASP A 218 -6.32 -16.77 11.97
CA ASP A 218 -6.08 -16.13 13.26
C ASP A 218 -5.82 -14.61 13.15
N THR A 219 -5.74 -14.06 11.92
CA THR A 219 -5.55 -12.63 11.67
C THR A 219 -6.68 -12.04 10.82
N THR A 220 -6.94 -10.75 10.97
CA THR A 220 -7.92 -10.02 10.13
C THR A 220 -7.28 -9.40 8.89
N ALA A 221 -5.99 -9.09 8.98
CA ALA A 221 -5.20 -8.44 7.94
C ALA A 221 -4.56 -9.43 6.98
N PHE A 222 -4.46 -9.04 5.71
CA PHE A 222 -3.53 -9.64 4.78
C PHE A 222 -2.13 -9.10 5.07
N TYR A 223 -1.10 -9.92 4.83
CA TYR A 223 0.31 -9.56 4.95
C TYR A 223 1.04 -9.85 3.64
N ILE A 224 1.88 -8.91 3.20
CA ILE A 224 2.77 -9.11 2.05
C ILE A 224 3.96 -9.96 2.52
N PRO A 225 4.35 -11.00 1.78
CA PRO A 225 5.60 -11.72 2.04
C PRO A 225 6.80 -10.84 1.67
N ASP A 226 7.37 -10.16 2.66
CA ASP A 226 8.43 -9.16 2.53
C ASP A 226 9.84 -9.77 2.66
N TYR A 227 10.00 -10.79 3.51
CA TYR A 227 11.16 -11.65 3.51
C TYR A 227 11.24 -12.34 2.14
N PHE A 228 12.17 -11.90 1.27
CA PHE A 228 12.46 -12.39 -0.09
C PHE A 228 11.66 -11.79 -1.26
N ASP A 229 11.10 -10.58 -1.13
CA ASP A 229 10.36 -9.91 -2.22
C ASP A 229 9.19 -10.76 -2.79
N GLY A 230 8.69 -11.73 -2.01
CA GLY A 230 7.67 -12.70 -2.45
C GLY A 230 6.27 -12.10 -2.69
N GLY A 231 6.10 -10.83 -2.35
CA GLY A 231 4.88 -10.07 -2.55
C GLY A 231 4.66 -9.52 -3.97
N LEU A 232 5.71 -9.37 -4.78
CA LEU A 232 5.61 -8.77 -6.12
C LEU A 232 6.17 -9.72 -7.16
N SER A 233 5.44 -9.88 -8.26
CA SER A 233 5.90 -10.63 -9.43
C SER A 233 5.74 -9.79 -10.69
N ASP A 234 6.76 -9.81 -11.54
CA ASP A 234 6.76 -9.19 -12.86
C ASP A 234 6.54 -10.22 -13.98
N ASN A 235 6.55 -9.72 -15.22
CA ASN A 235 6.37 -10.52 -16.43
C ASN A 235 7.51 -11.53 -16.69
N GLY A 236 8.68 -11.37 -16.07
CA GLY A 236 9.84 -12.23 -16.31
C GLY A 236 9.62 -13.66 -15.83
N ILE A 237 8.93 -13.81 -14.69
CA ILE A 237 8.55 -15.10 -14.10
C ILE A 237 7.54 -15.84 -15.00
N TYR A 238 6.81 -15.10 -15.83
CA TYR A 238 5.80 -15.64 -16.73
C TYR A 238 6.26 -15.72 -18.19
N ALA A 239 7.57 -15.60 -18.45
CA ALA A 239 8.12 -15.70 -19.80
C ALA A 239 7.93 -17.12 -20.37
N GLY A 240 6.84 -17.34 -21.10
CA GLY A 240 6.51 -18.62 -21.71
C GLY A 240 5.01 -18.84 -21.82
N SER A 241 4.62 -20.09 -22.08
CA SER A 241 3.22 -20.52 -22.10
C SER A 241 3.11 -21.87 -21.43
N GLY A 242 2.11 -22.07 -20.58
CA GLY A 242 1.89 -23.34 -19.91
C GLY A 242 1.49 -23.19 -18.45
N THR A 243 1.55 -24.30 -17.71
CA THR A 243 1.24 -24.32 -16.29
C THR A 243 2.52 -24.23 -15.48
N ILE A 244 2.55 -23.33 -14.51
CA ILE A 244 3.67 -23.16 -13.56
C ILE A 244 3.15 -23.27 -12.12
N ASP A 245 4.04 -23.66 -11.23
CA ASP A 245 3.85 -23.61 -9.78
C ASP A 245 4.83 -22.60 -9.19
N LEU A 246 4.31 -21.62 -8.47
CA LEU A 246 5.09 -20.59 -7.79
C LEU A 246 5.01 -20.79 -6.27
N PRO A 247 6.12 -20.71 -5.53
CA PRO A 247 6.05 -20.76 -4.08
C PRO A 247 5.26 -19.55 -3.54
N LEU A 248 4.30 -19.81 -2.66
CA LEU A 248 3.68 -18.80 -1.83
C LEU A 248 4.43 -18.76 -0.50
N LEU A 249 5.04 -17.62 -0.20
CA LEU A 249 5.67 -17.39 1.10
C LEU A 249 4.64 -16.85 2.09
N ARG A 250 4.76 -17.23 3.36
CA ARG A 250 3.97 -16.65 4.46
C ARG A 250 4.29 -15.15 4.63
N GLY A 251 3.24 -14.34 4.74
CA GLY A 251 3.35 -12.94 5.17
C GLY A 251 3.27 -12.86 6.69
N TYR A 252 4.02 -11.92 7.27
CA TYR A 252 4.16 -11.76 8.71
C TYR A 252 3.66 -10.38 9.14
N ALA A 253 3.13 -10.29 10.36
CA ALA A 253 2.86 -8.99 10.97
C ALA A 253 4.16 -8.30 11.41
N ASP A 254 4.18 -6.97 11.48
CA ASP A 254 5.37 -6.19 11.87
C ASP A 254 5.96 -6.58 13.24
N ASN A 255 5.12 -7.11 14.14
CA ASN A 255 5.52 -7.56 15.48
C ASN A 255 5.77 -9.08 15.57
N GLU A 256 5.61 -9.81 14.47
CA GLU A 256 5.88 -11.24 14.37
C GLU A 256 7.34 -11.43 13.97
N ASN A 257 8.10 -12.18 14.77
CA ASN A 257 9.51 -12.46 14.51
C ASN A 257 9.71 -13.97 14.32
N PRO A 258 9.51 -14.48 13.09
CA PRO A 258 9.58 -15.92 12.83
C PRO A 258 10.99 -16.46 13.00
N GLU A 259 11.10 -17.74 13.37
CA GLU A 259 12.40 -18.42 13.34
C GLU A 259 12.90 -18.53 11.90
N LEU A 260 14.17 -18.16 11.68
CA LEU A 260 14.78 -18.18 10.34
C LEU A 260 14.74 -19.56 9.65
N SER A 261 14.64 -20.64 10.41
CA SER A 261 14.54 -22.01 9.92
C SER A 261 13.23 -22.32 9.20
N VAL A 262 12.15 -21.64 9.54
CA VAL A 262 10.78 -21.91 9.04
C VAL A 262 10.15 -20.68 8.39
N ILE A 263 10.94 -19.66 8.14
CA ILE A 263 10.48 -18.41 7.54
C ILE A 263 9.90 -18.66 6.13
N GLY A 264 8.73 -18.10 5.88
CA GLY A 264 7.97 -18.31 4.64
C GLY A 264 7.12 -19.58 4.62
N LEU A 265 7.26 -20.50 5.60
CA LEU A 265 6.43 -21.71 5.69
C LEU A 265 5.13 -21.47 6.47
N PHE A 266 4.13 -22.31 6.21
CA PHE A 266 2.84 -22.29 6.91
C PHE A 266 2.72 -23.44 7.91
N GLU A 267 1.95 -23.26 8.96
CA GLU A 267 1.80 -24.26 10.02
C GLU A 267 0.62 -25.21 9.72
N VAL A 268 0.73 -26.46 10.19
CA VAL A 268 -0.40 -27.40 10.15
C VAL A 268 -1.56 -26.84 10.98
N GLY A 269 -2.76 -26.82 10.38
CA GLY A 269 -3.96 -26.23 10.96
C GLY A 269 -4.24 -24.81 10.47
N ASP A 270 -3.30 -24.14 9.79
CA ASP A 270 -3.55 -22.84 9.17
C ASP A 270 -4.61 -22.96 8.06
N GLU A 271 -5.61 -22.07 8.11
CA GLU A 271 -6.42 -21.72 6.93
C GLU A 271 -5.90 -20.41 6.35
N ILE A 272 -5.40 -20.48 5.12
CA ILE A 272 -4.68 -19.40 4.45
C ILE A 272 -5.54 -18.91 3.30
N THR A 273 -5.86 -17.62 3.31
CA THR A 273 -6.47 -16.94 2.17
C THR A 273 -5.40 -16.17 1.41
N LEU A 274 -5.11 -16.56 0.17
CA LEU A 274 -4.33 -15.77 -0.78
C LEU A 274 -5.20 -14.67 -1.37
N LYS A 275 -4.70 -13.44 -1.33
CA LYS A 275 -5.16 -12.30 -2.12
C LYS A 275 -4.23 -12.14 -3.32
N TRP A 276 -4.74 -12.45 -4.50
CA TRP A 276 -4.05 -12.36 -5.78
C TRP A 276 -4.53 -11.13 -6.54
N GLN A 277 -3.62 -10.24 -6.94
CA GLN A 277 -4.01 -8.96 -7.53
C GLN A 277 -3.27 -8.72 -8.84
N ASN A 278 -3.99 -8.67 -9.96
CA ASN A 278 -3.43 -8.17 -11.20
C ASN A 278 -3.36 -6.64 -11.15
N ILE A 279 -2.17 -6.10 -11.43
CA ILE A 279 -1.87 -4.67 -11.42
C ILE A 279 -1.18 -4.25 -12.73
N ASP A 280 -1.17 -2.95 -13.03
CA ASP A 280 -0.42 -2.41 -14.16
C ASP A 280 1.06 -2.16 -13.79
N GLU A 281 1.89 -1.92 -14.82
CA GLU A 281 3.33 -1.70 -14.65
C GLU A 281 3.63 -0.50 -13.75
N ALA A 282 2.84 0.58 -13.84
CA ALA A 282 3.01 1.77 -13.01
C ALA A 282 2.80 1.47 -11.52
N THR A 283 1.77 0.68 -11.20
CA THR A 283 1.49 0.20 -9.85
C THR A 283 2.59 -0.75 -9.36
N TYR A 284 3.07 -1.66 -10.22
CA TYR A 284 4.18 -2.55 -9.89
C TYR A 284 5.44 -1.78 -9.54
N ASN A 285 5.85 -0.85 -10.41
CA ASN A 285 7.03 -0.03 -10.24
C ASN A 285 6.99 0.82 -8.97
N PHE A 286 5.81 1.35 -8.62
CA PHE A 286 5.58 2.02 -7.35
C PHE A 286 5.88 1.09 -6.17
N TRP A 287 5.18 -0.06 -6.07
CA TRP A 287 5.36 -0.99 -4.95
C TRP A 287 6.77 -1.57 -4.89
N PHE A 288 7.37 -1.88 -6.03
CA PHE A 288 8.74 -2.36 -6.12
C PHE A 288 9.72 -1.35 -5.52
N SER A 289 9.56 -0.06 -5.86
CA SER A 289 10.39 1.01 -5.28
C SER A 289 10.15 1.21 -3.79
N VAL A 290 8.91 1.00 -3.31
CA VAL A 290 8.54 1.09 -1.88
C VAL A 290 9.19 -0.04 -1.08
N PHE A 291 9.17 -1.27 -1.57
CA PHE A 291 9.79 -2.41 -0.89
C PHE A 291 11.32 -2.35 -0.94
N ASN A 292 11.89 -1.72 -1.98
CA ASN A 292 13.34 -1.59 -2.17
C ASN A 292 13.92 -0.24 -1.73
N ASP A 293 13.20 0.58 -0.94
CA ASP A 293 13.65 1.91 -0.48
C ASP A 293 14.99 1.87 0.29
N GLY A 294 15.36 0.72 0.85
CA GLY A 294 16.75 0.38 1.17
C GLY A 294 17.47 1.30 2.18
N GLY A 295 16.74 1.94 3.09
CA GLY A 295 17.25 2.97 4.01
C GLY A 295 17.98 2.49 5.27
N ASP A 296 18.21 1.19 5.46
CA ASP A 296 18.61 0.66 6.78
C ASP A 296 20.08 0.85 7.14
N THR A 297 20.94 1.31 6.21
CA THR A 297 22.36 1.53 6.50
C THR A 297 22.85 2.89 5.98
N PRO A 298 23.83 3.54 6.65
CA PRO A 298 24.39 4.81 6.18
C PRO A 298 25.24 4.69 4.89
N PHE A 299 25.31 3.50 4.30
CA PHE A 299 26.05 3.21 3.08
C PHE A 299 25.17 2.77 1.91
N SER A 300 23.87 2.54 2.12
CA SER A 300 22.93 2.27 1.05
C SER A 300 22.46 3.59 0.41
N SER A 301 22.35 3.59 -0.91
CA SER A 301 21.64 4.67 -1.61
C SER A 301 20.15 4.47 -1.43
N ALA A 302 19.44 5.46 -0.90
CA ALA A 302 17.98 5.44 -0.84
C ALA A 302 17.42 5.29 -2.27
N THR A 303 16.53 4.31 -2.47
CA THR A 303 15.84 4.16 -3.74
C THR A 303 14.78 5.24 -3.83
N LYS A 304 14.82 6.07 -4.88
CA LYS A 304 13.76 7.07 -5.07
C LYS A 304 12.43 6.35 -5.34
N ILE A 305 11.46 6.54 -4.45
CA ILE A 305 10.08 6.06 -4.65
C ILE A 305 9.57 6.55 -6.00
N GLN A 306 9.12 5.61 -6.83
CA GLN A 306 8.54 5.91 -8.13
C GLN A 306 7.11 6.43 -7.97
N SER A 307 6.62 7.17 -8.95
CA SER A 307 5.30 7.81 -8.94
C SER A 307 4.75 7.83 -10.35
N ASN A 308 3.44 7.59 -10.51
CA ASN A 308 2.75 7.80 -11.79
C ASN A 308 1.96 9.12 -11.84
N LEU A 309 2.12 9.97 -10.81
CA LEU A 309 1.57 11.32 -10.79
C LEU A 309 2.49 12.28 -11.53
N ASN A 310 1.90 13.10 -12.40
CA ASN A 310 2.50 14.31 -12.94
C ASN A 310 2.09 15.50 -12.06
N GLY A 311 3.04 16.32 -11.63
CA GLY A 311 2.78 17.52 -10.80
C GLY A 311 2.67 17.25 -9.28
N GLY A 312 2.98 16.03 -8.84
CA GLY A 312 3.06 15.62 -7.44
C GLY A 312 3.73 14.25 -7.29
N ILE A 313 3.65 13.67 -6.10
CA ILE A 313 4.19 12.35 -5.78
C ILE A 313 3.09 11.41 -5.29
N GLY A 314 3.29 10.10 -5.47
CA GLY A 314 2.39 9.07 -4.96
C GLY A 314 1.88 8.14 -6.06
N ILE A 315 0.65 7.66 -5.94
CA ILE A 315 0.13 6.59 -6.79
C ILE A 315 -1.36 6.75 -7.10
N TRP A 316 -1.71 6.48 -8.34
CA TRP A 316 -3.06 6.10 -8.78
C TRP A 316 -3.01 4.66 -9.29
N ALA A 317 -3.65 3.72 -8.60
CA ALA A 317 -3.49 2.29 -8.87
C ALA A 317 -4.80 1.55 -9.16
N GLY A 318 -4.81 0.79 -10.25
CA GLY A 318 -5.90 -0.08 -10.68
C GLY A 318 -5.63 -1.53 -10.26
N TYR A 319 -6.61 -2.16 -9.61
CA TYR A 319 -6.47 -3.52 -9.09
C TYR A 319 -7.60 -4.44 -9.56
N ASN A 320 -7.22 -5.62 -10.04
CA ASN A 320 -8.15 -6.73 -10.25
C ASN A 320 -7.83 -7.85 -9.26
N THR A 321 -8.72 -8.06 -8.28
CA THR A 321 -8.42 -8.90 -7.10
C THR A 321 -9.20 -10.21 -7.11
N SER A 322 -8.53 -11.26 -6.68
CA SER A 322 -9.10 -12.58 -6.39
C SER A 322 -8.66 -13.10 -5.04
N TYR A 323 -9.50 -13.95 -4.48
CA TYR A 323 -9.23 -14.64 -3.22
C TYR A 323 -9.30 -16.15 -3.44
N THR A 324 -8.34 -16.89 -2.89
CA THR A 324 -8.33 -18.35 -2.90
C THR A 324 -7.86 -18.86 -1.54
N THR A 325 -8.55 -19.84 -0.99
CA THR A 325 -8.27 -20.35 0.35
C THR A 325 -7.79 -21.80 0.31
N ILE A 326 -6.84 -22.14 1.18
CA ILE A 326 -6.38 -23.51 1.43
C ILE A 326 -6.24 -23.74 2.93
N THR A 327 -6.50 -24.97 3.38
CA THR A 327 -6.25 -25.40 4.76
C THR A 327 -5.12 -26.42 4.76
N ILE A 328 -4.13 -26.23 5.63
CA ILE A 328 -3.03 -27.17 5.82
C ILE A 328 -3.47 -28.28 6.78
N GLN A 329 -3.53 -29.51 6.29
CA GLN A 329 -3.91 -30.71 7.04
C GLN A 329 -2.74 -31.66 7.22
#